data_AF-A0A3L7VMQ6-F1
#
_entry.id   AF-A0A3L7VMQ6-F1
#
_cell.length_a   1.000
_cell.length_b   1.000
_cell.length_c   1.000
_cell.angle_alpha   90.00
_cell.angle_beta   90.00
_cell.angle_gamma   90.00
#
_symmetry.space_group_name_H-M   'P 1'
#
loop_
_entity.id
_entity.type
_entity.pdbx_description
1 polymer ?
#
loop_
_entity_poly.entity_id
_entity_poly.type
_entity_poly.pdbx_seq_one_letter_code
_entity_poly.pdbx_strand_id
1 'polypeptide(L)'
;MAYAGFPYPLGNVTGSIHMDRGNWTIREITGSNDSGSVRCTGGLQRIGDDDGELTLNLVGTNVVLEKELRDALPSGVRRIWDDVDPRGNAEFTALVRHRVKPRRTEVEIVAAPQGDTVSIEPAWFPYRLERLRGRLHWKDGRMQFDDVRGAHARTTVSADGTCRFSGDGGWHVSFTRLAADRFRADHDVLRALPAGLQQAVSGVRLRGMLSIDGALEIYSTATTLTAGPGGRPEAVPGPAAAAWDMQLDMEQAALDVGVPLEHVHGGIRLRGQSDGQTWRTLGDITIDSAMWRGVQLTSVQGPLAMDAAGARFGALAGGDPQAAQRRLTARVADGTLTVDGSVAAGEGGTFAVTASLADADLARLAGDMSGGPHHYQGRVHGGIEVRGSRVGSHSLAGQGQVKLTDADIYELPVMVALLKILRVKTPDRNAFSSSVVDFRVEGPHAYLDNIELSGDAISLVGNGEVDFDSNLNLVLRPIMGEAETQLPAMKRLLGGASGQFVLVHVDGTVTTPTTSTEAFPTLAAAAQKLQSRRQTDMPLAVRRDEPVQR
;
A
#
# COMPACT_ATOMS: atom_id res chain seq x y z
N MET A 1 35.55 -39.05 17.42
CA MET A 1 34.65 -40.12 16.94
C MET A 1 33.24 -39.52 16.93
N ALA A 2 32.50 -39.61 15.82
CA ALA A 2 31.16 -39.04 15.71
C ALA A 2 30.16 -40.12 15.29
N TYR A 3 28.90 -39.99 15.70
CA TYR A 3 27.85 -40.94 15.33
C TYR A 3 27.50 -40.78 13.85
N ALA A 4 27.49 -41.85 13.07
CA ALA A 4 27.34 -41.76 11.61
C ALA A 4 26.01 -41.14 11.15
N GLY A 5 24.93 -41.31 11.93
CA GLY A 5 23.61 -40.73 11.61
C GLY A 5 23.44 -39.26 12.04
N PHE A 6 24.36 -38.73 12.85
CA PHE A 6 24.40 -37.33 13.27
C PHE A 6 25.85 -37.00 13.65
N PRO A 7 26.70 -36.68 12.66
CA PRO A 7 28.15 -36.63 12.84
C PRO A 7 28.64 -35.34 13.54
N TYR A 8 27.96 -34.94 14.62
CA TYR A 8 28.38 -33.82 15.45
C TYR A 8 29.51 -34.28 16.40
N PRO A 9 30.71 -33.66 16.34
CA PRO A 9 31.84 -34.12 17.13
C PRO A 9 31.68 -33.72 18.60
N LEU A 10 31.81 -34.68 19.52
CA LEU A 10 31.88 -34.41 20.96
C LEU A 10 33.25 -34.86 21.50
N GLY A 11 33.93 -33.95 22.19
CA GLY A 11 35.18 -34.20 22.91
C GLY A 11 34.95 -34.39 24.41
N ASN A 12 36.02 -34.74 25.14
CA ASN A 12 36.03 -34.88 26.60
C ASN A 12 34.88 -35.74 27.16
N VAL A 13 34.56 -36.83 26.45
CA VAL A 13 33.42 -37.66 26.81
C VAL A 13 33.72 -38.46 28.08
N THR A 14 32.95 -38.24 29.14
CA THR A 14 33.08 -38.94 30.44
C THR A 14 31.71 -39.43 30.90
N GLY A 15 31.67 -40.51 31.68
CA GLY A 15 30.41 -41.06 32.21
C GLY A 15 30.51 -42.54 32.53
N SER A 16 29.39 -43.16 32.88
CA SER A 16 29.35 -44.59 33.20
C SER A 16 28.20 -45.31 32.52
N ILE A 17 28.48 -46.55 32.10
CA ILE A 17 27.49 -47.47 31.53
C ILE A 17 27.53 -48.74 32.37
N HIS A 18 26.37 -49.19 32.85
CA HIS A 18 26.24 -50.37 33.69
C HIS A 18 25.28 -51.37 33.05
N MET A 19 25.64 -52.65 33.06
CA MET A 19 24.79 -53.74 32.58
C MET A 19 24.39 -54.62 33.77
N ASP A 20 23.09 -54.80 33.99
CA ASP A 20 22.53 -55.78 34.92
C ASP A 20 21.48 -56.66 34.21
N ARG A 21 21.67 -57.98 34.24
CA ARG A 21 20.76 -58.99 33.64
C ARG A 21 20.31 -58.66 32.20
N GLY A 22 21.20 -58.07 31.40
CA GLY A 22 20.94 -57.70 30.01
C GLY A 22 20.21 -56.36 29.81
N ASN A 23 19.88 -55.65 30.89
CA ASN A 23 19.45 -54.26 30.84
C ASN A 23 20.65 -53.34 31.01
N TRP A 24 20.76 -52.34 30.15
CA TRP A 24 21.85 -51.37 30.22
C TRP A 24 21.32 -50.05 30.79
N THR A 25 22.09 -49.45 31.69
CA THR A 25 21.84 -48.11 32.24
C THR A 25 22.99 -47.20 31.89
N ILE A 26 22.67 -46.05 31.32
CA ILE A 26 23.60 -44.98 30.95
C ILE A 26 23.43 -43.86 31.96
N ARG A 27 24.46 -43.60 32.77
CA ARG A 27 24.45 -42.59 33.82
C ARG A 27 25.45 -41.49 33.51
N GLU A 28 24.90 -40.29 33.31
CA GLU A 28 25.62 -39.02 33.28
C GLU A 28 26.79 -39.01 32.29
N ILE A 29 26.56 -39.49 31.06
CA ILE A 29 27.54 -39.26 30.00
C ILE A 29 27.54 -37.78 29.67
N THR A 30 28.68 -37.12 29.78
CA THR A 30 28.88 -35.73 29.37
C THR A 30 29.86 -35.68 28.22
N GLY A 31 29.70 -34.72 27.32
CA GLY A 31 30.64 -34.38 26.26
C GLY A 31 30.56 -32.90 25.94
N SER A 32 31.63 -32.35 25.37
CA SER A 32 31.72 -30.93 25.02
C SER A 32 32.06 -30.73 23.55
N ASN A 33 31.52 -29.67 22.95
CA ASN A 33 31.96 -29.15 21.66
C ASN A 33 32.09 -27.63 21.82
N ASP A 34 33.28 -27.10 21.62
CA ASP A 34 33.64 -25.71 21.88
C ASP A 34 33.16 -25.22 23.26
N SER A 35 32.22 -24.27 23.28
CA SER A 35 31.62 -23.74 24.51
C SER A 35 30.35 -24.47 24.93
N GLY A 36 29.86 -25.39 24.11
CA GLY A 36 28.66 -26.19 24.36
C GLY A 36 28.95 -27.47 25.13
N SER A 37 27.97 -27.89 25.93
CA SER A 37 28.01 -29.14 26.67
C SER A 37 26.75 -29.96 26.39
N VAL A 38 26.93 -31.28 26.27
CA VAL A 38 25.84 -32.25 26.05
C VAL A 38 25.92 -33.30 27.15
N ARG A 39 24.83 -33.47 27.88
CA ARG A 39 24.63 -34.53 28.86
C ARG A 39 23.67 -35.57 28.31
N CYS A 40 23.94 -36.84 28.53
CA CYS A 40 23.16 -37.98 28.10
C CYS A 40 22.90 -38.93 29.27
N THR A 41 21.65 -39.36 29.40
CA THR A 41 21.21 -40.40 30.35
C THR A 41 20.25 -41.32 29.64
N GLY A 42 20.13 -42.58 30.07
CA GLY A 42 19.24 -43.50 29.37
C GLY A 42 19.46 -44.96 29.71
N GLY A 43 18.99 -45.84 28.84
CA GLY A 43 19.20 -47.27 28.99
C GLY A 43 18.64 -48.08 27.83
N LEU A 44 19.07 -49.34 27.76
CA LEU A 44 18.55 -50.35 26.84
C LEU A 44 17.74 -51.36 27.66
N GLN A 45 16.44 -51.41 27.41
CA GLN A 45 15.53 -52.39 28.02
C GLN A 45 15.22 -53.51 27.03
N ARG A 46 15.20 -54.76 27.50
CA ARG A 46 14.75 -55.90 26.69
C ARG A 46 13.22 -55.92 26.61
N ILE A 47 12.70 -56.10 25.40
CA ILE A 47 11.24 -56.20 25.13
C ILE A 47 10.84 -57.64 24.73
N GLY A 48 11.78 -58.45 24.23
CA GLY A 48 11.57 -59.85 23.89
C GLY A 48 12.87 -60.51 23.43
N ASP A 49 12.77 -61.72 22.89
CA ASP A 49 13.92 -62.42 22.31
C ASP A 49 14.46 -61.64 21.09
N ASP A 50 15.72 -61.24 21.18
CA ASP A 50 16.44 -60.41 20.22
C ASP A 50 15.78 -59.04 19.90
N ASP A 51 14.95 -58.51 20.81
CA ASP A 51 14.40 -57.15 20.70
C ASP A 51 14.64 -56.34 21.99
N GLY A 52 14.77 -55.04 21.80
CA GLY A 52 14.97 -54.10 22.89
C GLY A 52 14.68 -52.67 22.44
N GLU A 53 14.51 -51.80 23.41
CA GLU A 53 14.34 -50.37 23.20
C GLU A 53 15.44 -49.63 23.94
N LEU A 54 16.25 -48.90 23.16
CA LEU A 54 17.20 -47.94 23.67
C LEU A 54 16.48 -46.60 23.81
N THR A 55 16.41 -46.08 25.04
CA THR A 55 15.94 -44.73 25.32
C THR A 55 17.10 -43.86 25.79
N LEU A 56 17.35 -42.75 25.11
CA LEU A 56 18.34 -41.74 25.48
C LEU A 56 17.66 -40.39 25.68
N ASN A 57 17.96 -39.74 26.81
CA ASN A 57 17.62 -38.37 27.11
C ASN A 57 18.91 -37.54 27.03
N LEU A 58 18.96 -36.63 26.06
CA LEU A 58 20.07 -35.71 25.88
C LEU A 58 19.64 -34.30 26.29
N VAL A 59 20.53 -33.58 26.94
CA VAL A 59 20.37 -32.17 27.31
C VAL A 59 21.61 -31.42 26.84
N GLY A 60 21.42 -30.47 25.94
CA GLY A 60 22.46 -29.58 25.44
C GLY A 60 22.32 -28.19 26.04
N THR A 61 23.43 -27.60 26.47
CA THR A 61 23.50 -26.23 26.98
C THR A 61 24.62 -25.48 26.26
N ASN A 62 24.38 -24.23 25.90
CA ASN A 62 25.34 -23.36 25.21
C ASN A 62 25.86 -23.91 23.87
N VAL A 63 25.01 -24.65 23.15
CA VAL A 63 25.35 -25.24 21.86
C VAL A 63 25.43 -24.14 20.81
N VAL A 64 26.57 -24.03 20.14
CA VAL A 64 26.81 -22.98 19.15
C VAL A 64 26.06 -23.33 17.86
N LEU A 65 25.35 -22.34 17.31
CA LEU A 65 24.68 -22.44 16.01
C LEU A 65 25.71 -22.15 14.92
N GLU A 66 26.45 -23.19 14.52
CA GLU A 66 27.59 -23.09 13.62
C GLU A 66 27.60 -24.15 12.51
N LYS A 67 28.63 -24.09 11.67
CA LYS A 67 28.77 -24.95 10.49
C LYS A 67 28.86 -26.44 10.86
N GLU A 68 29.54 -26.79 11.95
CA GLU A 68 29.67 -28.16 12.44
C GLU A 68 28.29 -28.76 12.81
N LEU A 69 27.44 -27.97 13.48
CA LEU A 69 26.07 -28.39 13.79
C LEU A 69 25.24 -28.53 12.52
N ARG A 70 25.30 -27.54 11.62
CA ARG A 70 24.66 -27.60 10.31
C ARG A 70 25.06 -28.85 9.53
N ASP A 71 26.36 -29.14 9.42
CA ASP A 71 26.90 -30.27 8.68
C ASP A 71 26.58 -31.62 9.34
N ALA A 72 26.03 -31.65 10.56
CA ALA A 72 25.49 -32.83 11.21
C ALA A 72 23.99 -33.06 10.94
N LEU A 73 23.23 -32.02 10.55
CA LEU A 73 21.78 -32.12 10.33
C LEU A 73 21.40 -32.99 9.11
N PRO A 74 20.17 -33.49 9.01
CA PRO A 74 19.65 -34.10 7.79
C PRO A 74 19.64 -33.11 6.61
N SER A 75 19.80 -33.59 5.37
CA SER A 75 19.94 -32.74 4.17
C SER A 75 18.81 -31.72 3.99
N GLY A 76 17.55 -32.10 4.22
CA GLY A 76 16.41 -31.16 4.13
C GLY A 76 16.48 -30.03 5.17
N VAL A 77 17.01 -30.30 6.37
CA VAL A 77 17.17 -29.30 7.43
C VAL A 77 18.40 -28.42 7.17
N ARG A 78 19.46 -28.94 6.54
CA ARG A 78 20.62 -28.14 6.15
C ARG A 78 20.25 -26.99 5.21
N ARG A 79 19.33 -27.25 4.27
CA ARG A 79 18.91 -26.24 3.30
C ARG A 79 18.19 -25.07 3.96
N ILE A 80 17.22 -25.36 4.83
CA ILE A 80 16.56 -24.26 5.56
C ILE A 80 17.52 -23.58 6.54
N TRP A 81 18.50 -24.29 7.09
CA TRP A 81 19.55 -23.67 7.90
C TRP A 81 20.35 -22.66 7.07
N ASP A 82 20.74 -23.03 5.85
CA ASP A 82 21.46 -22.14 4.93
C ASP A 82 20.62 -20.93 4.55
N ASP A 83 19.32 -21.13 4.31
CA ASP A 83 18.43 -20.06 3.94
C ASP A 83 18.10 -19.14 5.13
N VAL A 84 18.07 -19.63 6.37
CA VAL A 84 17.73 -18.84 7.57
C VAL A 84 18.97 -18.20 8.21
N ASP A 85 20.15 -18.79 8.01
CA ASP A 85 21.44 -18.42 8.59
C ASP A 85 21.37 -18.13 10.11
N PRO A 86 20.99 -19.11 10.94
CA PRO A 86 20.88 -18.91 12.37
C PRO A 86 22.27 -18.81 13.01
N ARG A 87 22.44 -17.80 13.88
CA ARG A 87 23.69 -17.54 14.62
C ARG A 87 23.40 -17.32 16.09
N GLY A 88 24.32 -17.69 16.97
CA GLY A 88 24.22 -17.54 18.42
C GLY A 88 24.29 -18.89 19.14
N ASN A 89 23.67 -18.99 20.31
CA ASN A 89 23.70 -20.20 21.13
C ASN A 89 22.28 -20.71 21.41
N ALA A 90 22.12 -22.02 21.48
CA ALA A 90 20.86 -22.66 21.83
C ALA A 90 21.04 -23.68 22.95
N GLU A 91 19.95 -23.93 23.66
CA GLU A 91 19.79 -25.08 24.52
C GLU A 91 18.81 -26.06 23.89
N PHE A 92 18.96 -27.35 24.20
CA PHE A 92 18.02 -28.35 23.72
C PHE A 92 17.83 -29.49 24.71
N THR A 93 16.69 -30.15 24.60
CA THR A 93 16.45 -31.49 25.14
C THR A 93 16.06 -32.40 24.00
N ALA A 94 16.57 -33.63 23.99
CA ALA A 94 16.26 -34.61 22.97
C ALA A 94 15.94 -35.96 23.59
N LEU A 95 14.89 -36.59 23.10
CA LEU A 95 14.49 -37.94 23.46
C LEU A 95 14.64 -38.82 22.22
N VAL A 96 15.57 -39.77 22.31
CA VAL A 96 15.84 -40.75 21.25
C VAL A 96 15.32 -42.09 21.72
N ARG A 97 14.40 -42.69 20.95
CA ARG A 97 13.94 -44.06 21.14
C ARG A 97 14.36 -44.90 19.94
N HIS A 98 15.12 -45.95 20.15
CA HIS A 98 15.53 -46.86 19.09
C HIS A 98 15.08 -48.28 19.38
N ARG A 99 14.27 -48.82 18.47
CA ARG A 99 13.82 -50.21 18.49
C ARG A 99 14.81 -51.07 17.72
N VAL A 100 15.48 -51.99 18.43
CA VAL A 100 16.62 -52.76 17.93
C VAL A 100 16.22 -53.67 16.76
N LYS A 101 15.16 -54.47 16.93
CA LYS A 101 14.74 -55.44 15.90
C LYS A 101 14.21 -54.79 14.61
N PRO A 102 13.25 -53.83 14.67
CA PRO A 102 12.78 -53.15 13.46
C PRO A 102 13.74 -52.07 12.93
N ARG A 103 14.86 -51.80 13.63
CA ARG A 103 15.84 -50.75 13.30
C ARG A 103 15.21 -49.38 13.07
N ARG A 104 14.23 -49.04 13.91
CA ARG A 104 13.48 -47.78 13.83
C ARG A 104 13.92 -46.85 14.94
N THR A 105 14.31 -45.64 14.58
CA THR A 105 14.66 -44.57 15.53
C THR A 105 13.60 -43.47 15.47
N GLU A 106 13.05 -43.13 16.62
CA GLU A 106 12.20 -41.97 16.82
C GLU A 106 13.02 -40.93 17.59
N VAL A 107 12.95 -39.68 17.13
CA VAL A 107 13.70 -38.56 17.70
C VAL A 107 12.73 -37.41 17.93
N GLU A 108 12.67 -36.96 19.17
CA GLU A 108 11.91 -35.78 19.59
C GLU A 108 12.89 -34.77 20.18
N ILE A 109 12.87 -33.53 19.68
CA ILE A 109 13.79 -32.48 20.13
C ILE A 109 12.98 -31.26 20.52
N VAL A 110 13.29 -30.65 21.66
CA VAL A 110 12.83 -29.32 22.04
C VAL A 110 14.05 -28.43 22.16
N ALA A 111 14.12 -27.37 21.38
CA ALA A 111 15.21 -26.40 21.37
C ALA A 111 14.69 -24.99 21.69
N ALA A 112 15.54 -24.17 22.30
CA ALA A 112 15.26 -22.78 22.57
C ALA A 112 16.53 -21.94 22.38
N PRO A 113 16.42 -20.71 21.86
CA PRO A 113 17.50 -19.73 21.89
C PRO A 113 17.99 -19.47 23.31
N GLN A 114 19.31 -19.36 23.48
CA GLN A 114 19.90 -19.03 24.78
C GLN A 114 20.10 -17.51 24.92
N GLY A 115 19.36 -16.92 25.86
CA GLY A 115 19.41 -15.48 26.13
C GLY A 115 18.99 -14.65 24.91
N ASP A 116 19.68 -13.53 24.69
CA ASP A 116 19.43 -12.61 23.57
C ASP A 116 20.49 -12.73 22.47
N THR A 117 21.17 -13.87 22.39
CA THR A 117 22.33 -14.09 21.50
C THR A 117 21.95 -14.49 20.08
N VAL A 118 20.73 -15.00 19.90
CA VAL A 118 20.35 -15.63 18.63
C VAL A 118 19.82 -14.61 17.64
N SER A 119 20.28 -14.73 16.39
CA SER A 119 19.80 -13.96 15.24
C SER A 119 19.62 -14.86 14.02
N ILE A 120 18.77 -14.42 13.09
CA ILE A 120 18.55 -15.03 11.78
C ILE A 120 18.54 -13.95 10.70
N GLU A 121 18.90 -14.32 9.48
CA GLU A 121 18.87 -13.43 8.32
C GLU A 121 18.41 -14.23 7.09
N PRO A 122 17.08 -14.36 6.88
CA PRO A 122 16.56 -15.20 5.82
C PRO A 122 16.97 -14.73 4.43
N ALA A 123 17.53 -15.60 3.59
CA ALA A 123 18.00 -15.25 2.25
C ALA A 123 16.88 -14.75 1.32
N TRP A 124 15.65 -15.27 1.48
CA TRP A 124 14.48 -14.86 0.70
C TRP A 124 13.85 -13.54 1.17
N PHE A 125 14.23 -13.06 2.36
CA PHE A 125 13.80 -11.79 2.93
C PHE A 125 14.90 -11.33 3.89
N PRO A 126 16.00 -10.73 3.39
CA PRO A 126 17.23 -10.43 4.14
C PRO A 126 17.02 -9.28 5.13
N TYR A 127 16.15 -9.54 6.10
CA TYR A 127 15.76 -8.67 7.19
C TYR A 127 16.18 -9.36 8.47
N ARG A 128 17.36 -8.98 8.96
CA ARG A 128 17.98 -9.60 10.11
C ARG A 128 17.14 -9.40 11.37
N LEU A 129 16.69 -10.50 11.97
CA LEU A 129 16.00 -10.52 13.25
C LEU A 129 16.98 -10.97 14.33
N GLU A 130 17.01 -10.22 15.43
CA GLU A 130 17.92 -10.45 16.55
C GLU A 130 17.14 -10.71 17.84
N ARG A 131 17.87 -11.15 18.87
CA ARG A 131 17.32 -11.43 20.21
C ARG A 131 16.17 -12.41 20.12
N LEU A 132 16.34 -13.45 19.31
CA LEU A 132 15.32 -14.47 19.13
C LEU A 132 15.06 -15.20 20.44
N ARG A 133 13.79 -15.42 20.72
CA ARG A 133 13.26 -16.21 21.84
C ARG A 133 12.14 -17.10 21.30
N GLY A 134 11.73 -18.08 22.12
CA GLY A 134 10.64 -19.00 21.81
C GLY A 134 11.09 -20.45 21.93
N ARG A 135 10.20 -21.37 21.55
CA ARG A 135 10.45 -22.81 21.63
C ARG A 135 10.22 -23.47 20.29
N LEU A 136 11.14 -24.33 19.90
CA LEU A 136 11.06 -25.15 18.69
C LEU A 136 10.91 -26.62 19.11
N HIS A 137 9.86 -27.28 18.65
CA HIS A 137 9.60 -28.69 18.89
C HIS A 137 9.67 -29.46 17.58
N TRP A 138 10.57 -30.44 17.51
CA TRP A 138 10.72 -31.32 16.36
C TRP A 138 10.23 -32.72 16.71
N LYS A 139 9.36 -33.26 15.85
CA LYS A 139 8.89 -34.64 15.93
C LYS A 139 8.44 -35.13 14.56
N ASP A 140 8.85 -36.34 14.18
CA ASP A 140 8.39 -37.04 12.97
C ASP A 140 8.48 -36.21 11.67
N GLY A 141 9.57 -35.45 11.49
CA GLY A 141 9.78 -34.64 10.28
C GLY A 141 8.99 -33.32 10.25
N ARG A 142 8.30 -32.98 11.33
CA ARG A 142 7.59 -31.70 11.51
C ARG A 142 8.27 -30.89 12.62
N MET A 143 8.53 -29.62 12.32
CA MET A 143 8.91 -28.63 13.30
C MET A 143 7.70 -27.78 13.66
N GLN A 144 7.42 -27.61 14.95
CA GLN A 144 6.51 -26.61 15.47
C GLN A 144 7.33 -25.55 16.19
N PHE A 145 6.92 -24.29 16.10
CA PHE A 145 7.52 -23.21 16.85
C PHE A 145 6.44 -22.38 17.52
N ASP A 146 6.63 -22.11 18.81
CA ASP A 146 5.65 -21.48 19.68
C ASP A 146 6.29 -20.30 20.41
N ASP A 147 5.53 -19.21 20.54
CA ASP A 147 5.94 -17.96 21.19
C ASP A 147 7.30 -17.45 20.68
N VAL A 148 7.54 -17.59 19.37
CA VAL A 148 8.76 -17.06 18.76
C VAL A 148 8.68 -15.55 18.80
N ARG A 149 9.72 -14.90 19.32
CA ARG A 149 9.84 -13.44 19.34
C ARG A 149 11.20 -13.04 18.85
N GLY A 150 11.26 -11.91 18.15
CA GLY A 150 12.48 -11.32 17.66
C GLY A 150 12.35 -9.81 17.54
N ALA A 151 13.45 -9.15 17.25
CA ALA A 151 13.44 -7.71 17.03
C ALA A 151 14.41 -7.29 15.95
N HIS A 152 14.05 -6.22 15.25
CA HIS A 152 14.93 -5.49 14.35
C HIS A 152 14.77 -4.00 14.66
N ALA A 153 15.84 -3.36 15.12
CA ALA A 153 15.79 -2.01 15.66
C ALA A 153 14.65 -1.83 16.69
N ARG A 154 13.61 -1.05 16.34
CA ARG A 154 12.42 -0.82 17.19
C ARG A 154 11.24 -1.76 16.89
N THR A 155 11.28 -2.45 15.75
CA THR A 155 10.27 -3.43 15.35
C THR A 155 10.40 -4.67 16.23
N THR A 156 9.28 -5.11 16.79
CA THR A 156 9.19 -6.39 17.51
C THR A 156 8.31 -7.34 16.71
N VAL A 157 8.83 -8.53 16.43
CA VAL A 157 8.13 -9.57 15.67
C VAL A 157 7.77 -10.71 16.61
N SER A 158 6.57 -11.26 16.46
CA SER A 158 6.12 -12.48 17.13
C SER A 158 5.51 -13.45 16.13
N ALA A 159 5.72 -14.76 16.35
CA ALA A 159 5.32 -15.78 15.40
C ALA A 159 5.01 -17.13 16.07
N ASP A 160 4.02 -17.83 15.51
CA ASP A 160 3.68 -19.21 15.85
C ASP A 160 3.35 -19.97 14.57
N GLY A 161 3.79 -21.22 14.48
CA GLY A 161 3.59 -21.96 13.25
C GLY A 161 4.29 -23.30 13.18
N THR A 162 4.32 -23.84 11.97
CA THR A 162 4.96 -25.13 11.70
C THR A 162 5.76 -25.12 10.41
N CYS A 163 6.83 -25.91 10.37
CA CYS A 163 7.60 -26.18 9.18
C CYS A 163 7.57 -27.68 8.86
N ARG A 164 7.35 -28.00 7.58
CA ARG A 164 7.38 -29.37 7.05
C ARG A 164 8.48 -29.49 6.01
N PHE A 165 9.12 -30.65 5.98
CA PHE A 165 10.21 -30.96 5.07
C PHE A 165 9.78 -32.09 4.13
N SER A 166 10.06 -31.91 2.84
CA SER A 166 9.79 -32.88 1.79
C SER A 166 11.04 -33.72 1.51
N GLY A 167 10.85 -34.96 1.03
CA GLY A 167 11.95 -35.89 0.77
C GLY A 167 12.91 -35.46 -0.36
N ASP A 168 12.50 -34.50 -1.19
CA ASP A 168 13.29 -33.85 -2.23
C ASP A 168 14.07 -32.62 -1.73
N GLY A 169 14.01 -32.34 -0.42
CA GLY A 169 14.65 -31.19 0.20
C GLY A 169 13.84 -29.89 0.11
N GLY A 170 12.61 -29.94 -0.40
CA GLY A 170 11.67 -28.83 -0.30
C GLY A 170 11.18 -28.61 1.12
N TRP A 171 10.67 -27.42 1.39
CA TRP A 171 10.18 -27.02 2.71
C TRP A 171 8.94 -26.12 2.59
N HIS A 172 8.12 -26.13 3.63
CA HIS A 172 6.95 -25.27 3.76
C HIS A 172 6.85 -24.79 5.21
N VAL A 173 6.95 -23.48 5.41
CA VAL A 173 6.71 -22.79 6.69
C VAL A 173 5.34 -22.13 6.66
N SER A 174 4.48 -22.50 7.59
CA SER A 174 3.16 -21.91 7.79
C SER A 174 3.15 -21.18 9.13
N PHE A 175 3.09 -19.85 9.07
CA PHE A 175 2.89 -18.95 10.20
C PHE A 175 1.38 -18.83 10.44
N THR A 176 0.89 -19.54 11.46
CA THR A 176 -0.51 -19.43 11.90
C THR A 176 -0.82 -18.09 12.56
N ARG A 177 0.22 -17.46 13.11
CA ARG A 177 0.23 -16.10 13.62
C ARG A 177 1.58 -15.50 13.28
N LEU A 178 1.58 -14.36 12.61
CA LEU A 178 2.73 -13.50 12.45
C LEU A 178 2.28 -12.09 12.80
N ALA A 179 2.95 -11.45 13.75
CA ALA A 179 2.68 -10.07 14.10
C ALA A 179 3.97 -9.26 14.22
N ALA A 180 3.94 -8.01 13.79
CA ALA A 180 5.03 -7.06 13.92
C ALA A 180 4.51 -5.71 14.44
N ASP A 181 5.01 -5.30 15.60
CA ASP A 181 4.66 -4.03 16.22
C ASP A 181 5.75 -2.98 15.99
N ARG A 182 5.32 -1.72 15.86
CA ARG A 182 6.19 -0.57 15.56
C ARG A 182 6.98 -0.79 14.27
N PHE A 183 6.40 -1.52 13.33
CA PHE A 183 6.98 -1.82 12.04
C PHE A 183 7.10 -0.54 11.21
N ARG A 184 8.17 -0.44 10.41
CA ARG A 184 8.38 0.67 9.48
C ARG A 184 8.75 0.10 8.12
N ALA A 185 8.13 0.61 7.07
CA ALA A 185 8.55 0.36 5.69
C ALA A 185 9.81 1.19 5.38
N ASP A 186 10.91 0.85 6.05
CA ASP A 186 12.20 1.52 5.92
C ASP A 186 13.05 0.92 4.78
N HIS A 187 14.27 1.43 4.66
CA HIS A 187 15.21 0.99 3.63
C HIS A 187 15.56 -0.50 3.72
N ASP A 188 15.63 -1.05 4.93
CA ASP A 188 16.01 -2.45 5.15
C ASP A 188 14.87 -3.38 4.72
N VAL A 189 13.62 -3.04 5.06
CA VAL A 189 12.43 -3.74 4.56
C VAL A 189 12.34 -3.64 3.04
N LEU A 190 12.48 -2.44 2.47
CA LEU A 190 12.36 -2.24 1.03
C LEU A 190 13.43 -3.01 0.24
N ARG A 191 14.65 -3.12 0.77
CA ARG A 191 15.72 -3.93 0.17
C ARG A 191 15.46 -5.44 0.32
N ALA A 192 14.80 -5.86 1.39
CA ALA A 192 14.48 -7.26 1.64
C ALA A 192 13.32 -7.77 0.78
N LEU A 193 12.45 -6.89 0.27
CA LEU A 193 11.34 -7.27 -0.59
C LEU A 193 11.80 -7.76 -1.97
N PRO A 194 11.15 -8.78 -2.55
CA PRO A 194 11.29 -9.11 -3.96
C PRO A 194 11.00 -7.90 -4.86
N ALA A 195 11.71 -7.77 -5.97
CA ALA A 195 11.69 -6.56 -6.81
C ALA A 195 10.29 -6.04 -7.18
N GLY A 196 9.36 -6.95 -7.51
CA GLY A 196 7.97 -6.58 -7.81
C GLY A 196 7.22 -5.95 -6.63
N LEU A 197 7.38 -6.54 -5.42
CA LEU A 197 6.79 -6.00 -4.19
C LEU A 197 7.49 -4.72 -3.74
N GLN A 198 8.81 -4.65 -3.90
CA GLN A 198 9.59 -3.45 -3.59
C GLN A 198 9.07 -2.24 -4.38
N GLN A 199 8.83 -2.38 -5.69
CA GLN A 199 8.29 -1.31 -6.53
C GLN A 199 6.89 -0.87 -6.07
N ALA A 200 6.02 -1.84 -5.77
CA ALA A 200 4.67 -1.56 -5.27
C ALA A 200 4.67 -0.80 -3.94
N VAL A 201 5.45 -1.26 -2.95
CA VAL A 201 5.52 -0.65 -1.63
C VAL A 201 6.22 0.72 -1.68
N SER A 202 7.28 0.86 -2.47
CA SER A 202 7.98 2.14 -2.65
C SER A 202 7.08 3.21 -3.26
N GLY A 203 6.10 2.82 -4.09
CA GLY A 203 5.15 3.72 -4.73
C GLY A 203 4.13 4.36 -3.79
N VAL A 204 3.93 3.83 -2.58
CA VAL A 204 3.00 4.38 -1.57
C VAL A 204 3.68 5.41 -0.66
N ARG A 205 5.03 5.40 -0.60
CA ARG A 205 5.85 6.31 0.22
C ARG A 205 5.35 6.41 1.67
N LEU A 206 4.97 5.27 2.24
CA LEU A 206 4.40 5.17 3.57
C LEU A 206 5.42 5.60 4.64
N ARG A 207 4.99 6.48 5.54
CA ARG A 207 5.73 6.98 6.69
C ARG A 207 4.88 6.80 7.94
N GLY A 208 5.53 6.48 9.05
CA GLY A 208 4.86 6.19 10.32
C GLY A 208 5.20 4.79 10.81
N MET A 209 4.63 4.43 11.95
CA MET A 209 4.71 3.08 12.49
C MET A 209 3.44 2.32 12.12
N LEU A 210 3.60 1.04 11.83
CA LEU A 210 2.52 0.12 11.54
C LEU A 210 2.46 -0.96 12.62
N SER A 211 1.26 -1.46 12.89
CA SER A 211 1.09 -2.82 13.40
C SER A 211 0.72 -3.70 12.22
N ILE A 212 1.33 -4.89 12.17
CA ILE A 212 1.06 -5.88 11.13
C ILE A 212 0.67 -7.16 11.84
N ASP A 213 -0.40 -7.81 11.43
CA ASP A 213 -0.74 -9.14 11.92
C ASP A 213 -1.42 -9.99 10.83
N GLY A 214 -1.29 -11.31 10.92
CA GLY A 214 -1.97 -12.20 10.00
C GLY A 214 -1.31 -13.56 9.84
N ALA A 215 -1.60 -14.19 8.70
CA ALA A 215 -1.07 -15.48 8.31
C ALA A 215 -0.13 -15.32 7.10
N LEU A 216 0.98 -16.04 7.15
CA LEU A 216 1.99 -16.09 6.10
C LEU A 216 2.39 -17.54 5.85
N GLU A 217 2.43 -17.94 4.60
CA GLU A 217 3.06 -19.18 4.16
C GLU A 217 4.28 -18.81 3.32
N ILE A 218 5.41 -19.44 3.60
CA ILE A 218 6.61 -19.37 2.76
C ILE A 218 7.01 -20.80 2.44
N TYR A 219 7.26 -21.09 1.17
CA TYR A 219 7.58 -22.43 0.73
C TYR A 219 8.51 -22.41 -0.46
N SER A 220 9.33 -23.46 -0.59
CA SER A 220 10.14 -23.65 -1.79
C SER A 220 9.25 -24.10 -2.96
N THR A 221 9.46 -23.52 -4.14
CA THR A 221 8.80 -23.99 -5.37
C THR A 221 9.40 -25.32 -5.87
N ALA A 222 8.76 -25.91 -6.88
CA ALA A 222 9.10 -27.25 -7.38
C ALA A 222 10.59 -27.40 -7.68
N THR A 223 11.14 -28.53 -7.24
CA THR A 223 12.56 -28.87 -7.36
C THR A 223 13.00 -28.92 -8.83
N THR A 224 14.12 -28.29 -9.11
CA THR A 224 14.78 -28.30 -10.42
C THR A 224 16.06 -29.12 -10.38
N LEU A 225 16.42 -29.76 -11.49
CA LEU A 225 17.67 -30.50 -11.62
C LEU A 225 18.76 -29.55 -12.11
N THR A 226 19.76 -29.30 -11.28
CA THR A 226 20.92 -28.48 -11.63
C THR A 226 22.17 -29.34 -11.73
N ALA A 227 23.18 -28.89 -12.49
CA ALA A 227 24.46 -29.58 -12.57
C ALA A 227 25.25 -29.34 -11.27
N GLY A 228 25.29 -30.34 -10.40
CA GLY A 228 26.06 -30.30 -9.17
C GLY A 228 27.57 -30.47 -9.40
N PRO A 229 28.38 -30.34 -8.34
CA PRO A 229 29.83 -30.56 -8.41
C PRO A 229 30.15 -31.93 -9.01
N GLY A 230 30.95 -31.95 -10.10
CA GLY A 230 31.31 -33.19 -10.80
C GLY A 230 30.28 -33.67 -11.83
N GLY A 231 29.34 -32.82 -12.27
CA GLY A 231 28.42 -33.12 -13.38
C GLY A 231 27.27 -34.06 -13.02
N ARG A 232 27.08 -34.36 -11.72
CA ARG A 232 25.94 -35.15 -11.24
C ARG A 232 24.72 -34.23 -11.10
N PRO A 233 23.54 -34.63 -11.60
CA PRO A 233 22.32 -33.85 -11.41
C PRO A 233 21.99 -33.80 -9.91
N GLU A 234 21.88 -32.60 -9.37
CA GLU A 234 21.45 -32.33 -8.01
C GLU A 234 20.05 -31.71 -8.05
N ALA A 235 19.14 -32.25 -7.24
CA ALA A 235 17.80 -31.73 -7.11
C ALA A 235 17.80 -30.55 -6.13
N VAL A 236 17.58 -29.34 -6.64
CA VAL A 236 17.60 -28.08 -5.88
C VAL A 236 16.20 -27.45 -5.89
N PRO A 237 15.60 -27.15 -4.72
CA PRO A 237 14.30 -26.50 -4.63
C PRO A 237 14.29 -25.22 -5.45
N GLY A 238 13.15 -24.92 -6.08
CA GLY A 238 13.00 -23.66 -6.79
C GLY A 238 13.02 -22.47 -5.83
N PRO A 239 12.95 -21.23 -6.36
CA PRO A 239 12.91 -20.03 -5.53
C PRO A 239 11.78 -20.07 -4.49
N ALA A 240 11.95 -19.32 -3.41
CA ALA A 240 10.91 -19.17 -2.39
C ALA A 240 9.67 -18.49 -2.98
N ALA A 241 8.51 -19.05 -2.68
CA ALA A 241 7.19 -18.52 -2.95
C ALA A 241 6.51 -18.19 -1.62
N ALA A 242 5.46 -17.37 -1.67
CA ALA A 242 4.73 -16.95 -0.49
C ALA A 242 3.23 -16.81 -0.75
N ALA A 243 2.43 -17.04 0.26
CA ALA A 243 1.00 -16.69 0.30
C ALA A 243 0.70 -15.96 1.61
N TRP A 244 -0.13 -14.93 1.57
CA TRP A 244 -0.35 -14.07 2.74
C TRP A 244 -1.80 -13.63 2.87
N ASP A 245 -2.23 -13.46 4.12
CA ASP A 245 -3.44 -12.75 4.53
C ASP A 245 -3.06 -11.88 5.74
N MET A 246 -2.74 -10.62 5.49
CA MET A 246 -2.16 -9.69 6.46
C MET A 246 -3.06 -8.47 6.64
N GLN A 247 -3.25 -8.07 7.89
CA GLN A 247 -3.79 -6.78 8.29
C GLN A 247 -2.62 -5.83 8.57
N LEU A 248 -2.71 -4.61 8.04
CA LEU A 248 -1.78 -3.53 8.32
C LEU A 248 -2.56 -2.38 8.92
N ASP A 249 -2.27 -2.05 10.17
CA ASP A 249 -2.91 -0.96 10.89
C ASP A 249 -1.95 0.23 11.05
N MET A 250 -2.51 1.41 10.88
CA MET A 250 -1.84 2.70 10.85
C MET A 250 -2.42 3.60 11.94
N GLU A 251 -1.54 4.17 12.76
CA GLU A 251 -1.90 5.22 13.71
C GLU A 251 -1.00 6.43 13.44
N GLN A 252 -1.60 7.53 12.97
CA GLN A 252 -0.86 8.75 12.58
C GLN A 252 0.17 8.50 11.47
N ALA A 253 -0.18 7.70 10.46
CA ALA A 253 0.68 7.51 9.30
C ALA A 253 0.54 8.67 8.28
N ALA A 254 1.51 8.76 7.38
CA ALA A 254 1.43 9.59 6.19
C ALA A 254 1.79 8.74 4.97
N LEU A 255 1.09 8.93 3.86
CA LEU A 255 1.34 8.20 2.62
C LEU A 255 1.16 9.13 1.42
N ASP A 256 1.88 8.85 0.35
CA ASP A 256 1.83 9.60 -0.89
C ASP A 256 1.62 8.63 -2.05
N VAL A 257 0.37 8.55 -2.48
CA VAL A 257 -0.09 7.71 -3.61
C VAL A 257 -0.37 8.56 -4.86
N GLY A 258 0.35 9.68 -5.00
CA GLY A 258 0.04 10.76 -5.95
C GLY A 258 -0.83 11.86 -5.33
N VAL A 259 -1.44 11.56 -4.18
CA VAL A 259 -2.11 12.51 -3.31
C VAL A 259 -1.47 12.37 -1.92
N PRO A 260 -0.88 13.44 -1.36
CA PRO A 260 -0.31 13.39 -0.02
C PRO A 260 -1.45 13.30 1.00
N LEU A 261 -1.51 12.18 1.72
CA LEU A 261 -2.40 11.97 2.85
C LEU A 261 -1.59 12.02 4.15
N GLU A 262 -2.09 12.77 5.10
CA GLU A 262 -1.50 12.95 6.43
C GLU A 262 -2.49 12.49 7.50
N HIS A 263 -1.99 12.25 8.71
CA HIS A 263 -2.82 11.83 9.86
C HIS A 263 -3.73 10.64 9.53
N VAL A 264 -3.19 9.65 8.82
CA VAL A 264 -3.93 8.46 8.39
C VAL A 264 -4.11 7.53 9.58
N HIS A 265 -5.36 7.18 9.85
CA HIS A 265 -5.79 6.21 10.86
C HIS A 265 -6.69 5.14 10.25
N GLY A 266 -6.47 3.90 10.65
CA GLY A 266 -7.23 2.74 10.19
C GLY A 266 -6.30 1.69 9.60
N GLY A 267 -6.79 0.84 8.71
CA GLY A 267 -6.00 -0.27 8.22
C GLY A 267 -6.32 -0.73 6.81
N ILE A 268 -5.49 -1.65 6.34
CA ILE A 268 -5.61 -2.30 5.04
C ILE A 268 -5.40 -3.79 5.24
N ARG A 269 -6.37 -4.59 4.81
CA ARG A 269 -6.18 -6.04 4.71
C ARG A 269 -5.65 -6.38 3.33
N LEU A 270 -4.61 -7.19 3.23
CA LEU A 270 -3.98 -7.63 2.00
C LEU A 270 -3.95 -9.16 1.95
N ARG A 271 -4.54 -9.73 0.89
CA ARG A 271 -4.53 -11.16 0.58
C ARG A 271 -3.88 -11.41 -0.76
N GLY A 272 -2.84 -12.22 -0.79
CA GLY A 272 -2.09 -12.40 -2.02
C GLY A 272 -1.16 -13.60 -2.01
N GLN A 273 -0.47 -13.75 -3.13
CA GLN A 273 0.52 -14.80 -3.33
C GLN A 273 1.61 -14.33 -4.31
N SER A 274 2.78 -14.95 -4.20
CA SER A 274 3.86 -14.88 -5.16
C SER A 274 4.42 -16.28 -5.40
N ASP A 275 4.68 -16.62 -6.66
CA ASP A 275 5.35 -17.86 -7.08
C ASP A 275 6.88 -17.69 -7.21
N GLY A 276 7.43 -16.58 -6.72
CA GLY A 276 8.83 -16.21 -6.87
C GLY A 276 9.17 -15.51 -8.19
N GLN A 277 8.21 -15.36 -9.11
CA GLN A 277 8.37 -14.62 -10.38
C GLN A 277 7.29 -13.55 -10.54
N THR A 278 6.05 -13.95 -10.36
CA THR A 278 4.86 -13.10 -10.40
C THR A 278 4.29 -12.96 -9.00
N TRP A 279 3.51 -11.91 -8.80
CA TRP A 279 2.78 -11.71 -7.56
C TRP A 279 1.46 -10.99 -7.85
N ARG A 280 0.49 -11.25 -6.98
CA ARG A 280 -0.80 -10.55 -6.97
C ARG A 280 -1.27 -10.40 -5.54
N THR A 281 -1.89 -9.27 -5.24
CA THR A 281 -2.59 -9.04 -3.98
C THR A 281 -3.94 -8.39 -4.26
N LEU A 282 -4.94 -8.83 -3.52
CA LEU A 282 -6.20 -8.13 -3.33
C LEU A 282 -6.18 -7.51 -1.94
N GLY A 283 -6.94 -6.45 -1.74
CA GLY A 283 -7.02 -5.82 -0.46
C GLY A 283 -8.33 -5.07 -0.24
N ASP A 284 -8.59 -4.81 1.04
CA ASP A 284 -9.73 -4.05 1.52
C ASP A 284 -9.19 -2.91 2.37
N ILE A 285 -9.38 -1.67 1.89
CA ILE A 285 -9.01 -0.46 2.58
C ILE A 285 -10.12 -0.13 3.58
N THR A 286 -9.77 0.14 4.83
CA THR A 286 -10.67 0.64 5.88
C THR A 286 -9.92 1.71 6.68
N ILE A 287 -9.89 2.93 6.17
CA ILE A 287 -9.27 4.08 6.82
C ILE A 287 -10.36 4.89 7.52
N ASP A 288 -10.24 5.04 8.83
CA ASP A 288 -11.21 5.77 9.66
C ASP A 288 -11.15 7.27 9.38
N SER A 289 -9.93 7.81 9.28
CA SER A 289 -9.68 9.20 8.97
C SER A 289 -8.36 9.43 8.26
N ALA A 290 -8.33 10.41 7.36
CA ALA A 290 -7.11 10.95 6.76
C ALA A 290 -7.31 12.44 6.45
N MET A 291 -6.22 13.18 6.36
CA MET A 291 -6.22 14.59 5.96
C MET A 291 -5.59 14.74 4.58
N TRP A 292 -6.27 15.48 3.70
CA TRP A 292 -5.76 15.86 2.40
C TRP A 292 -5.89 17.38 2.22
N ARG A 293 -4.77 18.11 2.19
CA ARG A 293 -4.75 19.58 2.02
C ARG A 293 -5.74 20.33 2.92
N GLY A 294 -5.84 19.93 4.19
CA GLY A 294 -6.78 20.50 5.16
C GLY A 294 -8.18 19.88 5.15
N VAL A 295 -8.55 19.17 4.08
CA VAL A 295 -9.84 18.47 3.98
C VAL A 295 -9.79 17.13 4.70
N GLN A 296 -10.75 16.93 5.61
CA GLN A 296 -10.87 15.67 6.32
C GLN A 296 -11.64 14.65 5.48
N LEU A 297 -11.01 13.50 5.26
CA LEU A 297 -11.63 12.30 4.72
C LEU A 297 -11.93 11.37 5.90
N THR A 298 -13.14 10.83 5.97
CA THR A 298 -13.53 9.84 6.98
C THR A 298 -14.18 8.61 6.36
N SER A 299 -14.14 7.47 7.05
CA SER A 299 -14.76 6.22 6.58
C SER A 299 -14.38 5.86 5.14
N VAL A 300 -13.09 5.95 4.84
CA VAL A 300 -12.53 5.61 3.52
C VAL A 300 -12.50 4.09 3.39
N GLN A 301 -13.33 3.55 2.49
CA GLN A 301 -13.56 2.11 2.37
C GLN A 301 -13.64 1.67 0.92
N GLY A 302 -12.96 0.59 0.56
CA GLY A 302 -13.06 0.03 -0.78
C GLY A 302 -12.02 -1.02 -1.12
N PRO A 303 -12.20 -1.70 -2.25
CA PRO A 303 -11.26 -2.71 -2.71
C PRO A 303 -10.01 -2.08 -3.35
N LEU A 304 -8.90 -2.81 -3.22
CA LEU A 304 -7.61 -2.55 -3.83
C LEU A 304 -7.14 -3.85 -4.49
N ALA A 305 -6.52 -3.75 -5.65
CA ALA A 305 -5.82 -4.87 -6.29
C ALA A 305 -4.47 -4.37 -6.78
N MET A 306 -3.41 -5.17 -6.57
CA MET A 306 -2.08 -4.84 -7.07
C MET A 306 -1.39 -6.08 -7.62
N ASP A 307 -0.64 -5.88 -8.70
CA ASP A 307 0.14 -6.89 -9.39
C ASP A 307 1.33 -6.21 -10.10
N ALA A 308 2.08 -6.96 -10.91
CA ALA A 308 3.19 -6.42 -11.69
C ALA A 308 2.79 -5.35 -12.71
N ALA A 309 1.52 -5.30 -13.15
CA ALA A 309 1.04 -4.28 -14.08
C ALA A 309 0.70 -2.96 -13.36
N GLY A 310 0.41 -3.00 -12.06
CA GLY A 310 0.17 -1.80 -11.25
C GLY A 310 -0.89 -1.98 -10.18
N ALA A 311 -1.54 -0.89 -9.78
CA ALA A 311 -2.59 -0.85 -8.77
C ALA A 311 -3.94 -0.47 -9.38
N ARG A 312 -5.02 -1.03 -8.86
CA ARG A 312 -6.42 -0.75 -9.23
C ARG A 312 -7.22 -0.59 -7.95
N PHE A 313 -8.13 0.36 -7.89
CA PHE A 313 -8.97 0.62 -6.72
C PHE A 313 -10.40 0.93 -7.13
N GLY A 314 -11.33 0.65 -6.22
CA GLY A 314 -12.76 0.75 -6.47
C GLY A 314 -13.23 -0.29 -7.49
N ALA A 315 -14.14 0.08 -8.39
CA ALA A 315 -14.78 -0.82 -9.33
C ALA A 315 -13.79 -1.60 -10.23
N LEU A 316 -12.59 -1.06 -10.45
CA LEU A 316 -11.53 -1.68 -11.25
C LEU A 316 -10.69 -2.72 -10.49
N ALA A 317 -10.80 -2.78 -9.15
CA ALA A 317 -10.11 -3.77 -8.32
C ALA A 317 -10.85 -5.11 -8.27
N GLY A 318 -12.15 -5.13 -8.61
CA GLY A 318 -12.97 -6.33 -8.61
C GLY A 318 -12.57 -7.28 -9.72
N GLY A 319 -11.96 -8.42 -9.36
CA GLY A 319 -11.64 -9.50 -10.31
C GLY A 319 -12.85 -10.38 -10.67
N ASP A 320 -13.95 -10.29 -9.91
CA ASP A 320 -15.18 -11.02 -10.16
C ASP A 320 -16.25 -10.09 -10.75
N PRO A 321 -16.63 -10.26 -12.03
CA PRO A 321 -17.68 -9.48 -12.67
C PRO A 321 -19.07 -9.62 -12.00
N GLN A 322 -19.30 -10.64 -11.18
CA GLN A 322 -20.59 -10.90 -10.50
C GLN A 322 -20.66 -10.35 -9.08
N ALA A 323 -19.53 -10.09 -8.42
CA ALA A 323 -19.52 -9.36 -7.16
C ALA A 323 -19.89 -7.90 -7.47
N ALA A 324 -21.01 -7.40 -6.92
CA ALA A 324 -21.43 -6.01 -7.07
C ALA A 324 -20.20 -5.10 -6.98
N GLN A 325 -19.89 -4.34 -8.04
CA GLN A 325 -18.66 -3.56 -8.17
C GLN A 325 -18.48 -2.65 -6.96
N ARG A 326 -17.70 -3.12 -5.98
CA ARG A 326 -17.41 -2.36 -4.76
C ARG A 326 -16.55 -1.18 -5.18
N ARG A 327 -16.99 0.03 -4.87
CA ARG A 327 -16.24 1.25 -5.16
C ARG A 327 -15.42 1.65 -3.96
N LEU A 328 -14.40 2.48 -4.19
CA LEU A 328 -13.71 3.16 -3.10
C LEU A 328 -14.53 4.40 -2.74
N THR A 329 -14.94 4.49 -1.49
CA THR A 329 -15.83 5.55 -0.99
C THR A 329 -15.23 6.20 0.24
N ALA A 330 -15.58 7.45 0.49
CA ALA A 330 -15.22 8.20 1.68
C ALA A 330 -16.30 9.23 2.01
N ARG A 331 -16.29 9.72 3.24
CA ARG A 331 -17.14 10.83 3.71
C ARG A 331 -16.31 12.10 3.78
N VAL A 332 -16.81 13.16 3.16
CA VAL A 332 -16.14 14.46 3.05
C VAL A 332 -17.20 15.54 3.25
N ALA A 333 -17.06 16.36 4.28
CA ALA A 333 -18.02 17.44 4.59
C ALA A 333 -19.50 16.98 4.53
N ASP A 334 -19.83 15.87 5.18
CA ASP A 334 -21.17 15.23 5.14
C ASP A 334 -21.66 14.73 3.78
N GLY A 335 -20.86 14.88 2.73
CA GLY A 335 -21.06 14.26 1.42
C GLY A 335 -20.39 12.90 1.29
N THR A 336 -20.66 12.24 0.18
CA THR A 336 -20.01 10.98 -0.21
C THR A 336 -19.10 11.22 -1.39
N LEU A 337 -17.81 10.97 -1.20
CA LEU A 337 -16.80 10.89 -2.26
C LEU A 337 -16.71 9.43 -2.73
N THR A 338 -16.83 9.20 -4.04
CA THR A 338 -16.57 7.91 -4.68
C THR A 338 -15.38 8.07 -5.61
N VAL A 339 -14.46 7.12 -5.60
CA VAL A 339 -13.23 7.14 -6.38
C VAL A 339 -13.01 5.77 -6.99
N ASP A 340 -12.73 5.72 -8.29
CA ASP A 340 -12.40 4.50 -9.02
C ASP A 340 -11.18 4.80 -9.89
N GLY A 341 -10.25 3.86 -10.02
CA GLY A 341 -9.07 4.15 -10.82
C GLY A 341 -8.03 3.05 -10.89
N SER A 342 -7.01 3.33 -11.71
CA SER A 342 -5.87 2.46 -11.95
C SER A 342 -4.61 3.27 -12.16
N VAL A 343 -3.49 2.70 -11.71
CA VAL A 343 -2.16 3.26 -11.84
C VAL A 343 -1.22 2.17 -12.35
N ALA A 344 -0.60 2.38 -13.50
CA ALA A 344 0.38 1.45 -14.05
C ALA A 344 1.69 1.49 -13.24
N ALA A 345 2.38 0.35 -13.18
CA ALA A 345 3.68 0.24 -12.54
C ALA A 345 4.78 1.03 -13.29
N GLY A 346 5.89 1.31 -12.61
CA GLY A 346 7.07 1.99 -13.17
C GLY A 346 7.09 3.51 -12.98
N GLU A 347 8.25 4.13 -13.22
CA GLU A 347 8.49 5.57 -13.03
C GLU A 347 7.66 6.46 -13.98
N GLY A 348 7.40 5.99 -15.20
CA GLY A 348 6.53 6.66 -16.18
C GLY A 348 5.09 6.14 -16.21
N GLY A 349 4.67 5.38 -15.20
CA GLY A 349 3.36 4.73 -15.17
C GLY A 349 2.21 5.72 -15.41
N THR A 350 1.30 5.36 -16.29
CA THR A 350 0.06 6.12 -16.54
C THR A 350 -0.95 5.86 -15.44
N PHE A 351 -1.87 6.80 -15.25
CA PHE A 351 -2.99 6.63 -14.35
C PHE A 351 -4.28 7.13 -14.98
N ALA A 352 -5.40 6.58 -14.51
CA ALA A 352 -6.74 7.03 -14.80
C ALA A 352 -7.55 6.96 -13.51
N VAL A 353 -8.21 8.07 -13.15
CA VAL A 353 -9.00 8.21 -11.94
C VAL A 353 -10.31 8.88 -12.30
N THR A 354 -11.40 8.31 -11.83
CA THR A 354 -12.73 8.93 -11.83
C THR A 354 -13.12 9.17 -10.38
N ALA A 355 -13.54 10.40 -10.06
CA ALA A 355 -14.05 10.75 -8.75
C ALA A 355 -15.38 11.48 -8.86
N SER A 356 -16.30 11.19 -7.94
CA SER A 356 -17.56 11.92 -7.80
C SER A 356 -17.82 12.27 -6.35
N LEU A 357 -18.19 13.53 -6.11
CA LEU A 357 -18.61 14.04 -4.83
C LEU A 357 -20.12 14.31 -4.90
N ALA A 358 -20.88 13.73 -3.99
CA ALA A 358 -22.30 13.98 -3.89
C ALA A 358 -22.64 14.58 -2.53
N ASP A 359 -23.40 15.67 -2.58
CA ASP A 359 -24.12 16.20 -1.42
C ASP A 359 -23.18 16.61 -0.28
N ALA A 360 -22.07 17.28 -0.61
CA ALA A 360 -21.13 17.79 0.38
C ALA A 360 -21.53 19.19 0.86
N ASP A 361 -21.36 19.47 2.14
CA ASP A 361 -21.63 20.76 2.75
C ASP A 361 -20.59 21.80 2.35
N LEU A 362 -21.04 22.90 1.74
CA LEU A 362 -20.16 23.96 1.24
C LEU A 362 -19.42 24.68 2.38
N ALA A 363 -20.09 24.91 3.52
CA ALA A 363 -19.51 25.60 4.66
C ALA A 363 -18.31 24.83 5.22
N ARG A 364 -18.49 23.53 5.39
CA ARG A 364 -17.44 22.62 5.88
C ARG A 364 -16.30 22.48 4.89
N LEU A 365 -16.57 22.27 3.60
CA LEU A 365 -15.53 22.20 2.57
C LEU A 365 -14.69 23.48 2.52
N ALA A 366 -15.34 24.64 2.55
CA ALA A 366 -14.64 25.92 2.53
C ALA A 366 -13.81 26.14 3.80
N GLY A 367 -14.38 25.81 4.97
CA GLY A 367 -13.68 25.91 6.26
C GLY A 367 -12.45 25.02 6.37
N ASP A 368 -12.54 23.79 5.88
CA ASP A 368 -11.43 22.84 5.82
C ASP A 368 -10.28 23.36 4.92
N MET A 369 -10.60 24.04 3.82
CA MET A 369 -9.62 24.55 2.87
C MET A 369 -8.98 25.89 3.28
N SER A 370 -9.72 26.76 3.97
CA SER A 370 -9.26 28.11 4.32
C SER A 370 -8.74 28.25 5.75
N GLY A 371 -8.97 27.25 6.61
CA GLY A 371 -8.53 27.24 8.00
C GLY A 371 -9.34 28.17 8.93
N GLY A 372 -10.56 28.56 8.54
CA GLY A 372 -11.42 29.44 9.34
C GLY A 372 -12.92 29.19 9.12
N PRO A 373 -13.78 29.49 10.11
CA PRO A 373 -15.22 29.29 9.97
C PRO A 373 -15.80 30.25 8.92
N HIS A 374 -16.44 29.68 7.90
CA HIS A 374 -17.24 30.40 6.92
C HIS A 374 -18.73 30.16 7.17
N HIS A 375 -19.55 31.17 6.90
CA HIS A 375 -21.01 31.11 7.08
C HIS A 375 -21.74 30.73 5.78
N TYR A 376 -21.02 30.16 4.82
CA TYR A 376 -21.62 29.73 3.55
C TYR A 376 -22.68 28.66 3.81
N GLN A 377 -23.81 28.73 3.11
CA GLN A 377 -24.76 27.63 3.03
C GLN A 377 -24.70 27.02 1.64
N GLY A 378 -25.14 25.76 1.52
CA GLY A 378 -25.33 25.09 0.24
C GLY A 378 -24.67 23.71 0.14
N ARG A 379 -24.98 23.03 -0.97
CA ARG A 379 -24.49 21.69 -1.28
C ARG A 379 -23.60 21.71 -2.52
N VAL A 380 -22.53 20.92 -2.46
CA VAL A 380 -21.55 20.75 -3.53
C VAL A 380 -21.69 19.35 -4.10
N HIS A 381 -21.84 19.31 -5.43
CA HIS A 381 -21.76 18.10 -6.22
C HIS A 381 -20.65 18.28 -7.25
N GLY A 382 -19.92 17.21 -7.56
CA GLY A 382 -18.87 17.29 -8.55
C GLY A 382 -18.53 15.93 -9.12
N GLY A 383 -18.02 15.93 -10.34
CA GLY A 383 -17.49 14.75 -11.00
C GLY A 383 -16.26 15.14 -11.79
N ILE A 384 -15.23 14.31 -11.76
CA ILE A 384 -14.02 14.50 -12.56
C ILE A 384 -13.50 13.15 -13.05
N GLU A 385 -13.11 13.08 -14.32
CA GLU A 385 -12.26 12.04 -14.86
C GLU A 385 -10.91 12.66 -15.21
N VAL A 386 -9.83 12.12 -14.67
CA VAL A 386 -8.46 12.58 -14.92
C VAL A 386 -7.61 11.41 -15.34
N ARG A 387 -6.78 11.64 -16.35
CA ARG A 387 -5.73 10.73 -16.81
C ARG A 387 -4.41 11.48 -16.87
N GLY A 388 -3.32 10.74 -16.77
CA GLY A 388 -1.99 11.32 -16.88
C GLY A 388 -0.90 10.29 -16.69
N SER A 389 0.30 10.77 -16.38
CA SER A 389 1.46 9.94 -16.07
C SER A 389 2.22 10.48 -14.87
N ARG A 390 3.02 9.62 -14.24
CA ARG A 390 3.91 9.99 -13.14
C ARG A 390 5.10 10.89 -13.55
N VAL A 391 5.25 11.19 -14.85
CA VAL A 391 6.32 12.06 -15.39
C VAL A 391 6.11 13.53 -15.00
N GLY A 392 4.87 13.93 -14.67
CA GLY A 392 4.58 15.24 -14.09
C GLY A 392 3.20 15.80 -14.45
N SER A 393 2.87 16.95 -13.86
CA SER A 393 1.59 17.64 -14.04
C SER A 393 1.29 18.04 -15.47
N HIS A 394 2.31 18.25 -16.30
CA HIS A 394 2.14 18.55 -17.74
C HIS A 394 1.41 17.44 -18.52
N SER A 395 1.41 16.21 -18.01
CA SER A 395 0.74 15.07 -18.65
C SER A 395 -0.75 14.93 -18.27
N LEU A 396 -1.25 15.79 -17.38
CA LEU A 396 -2.63 15.75 -16.92
C LEU A 396 -3.58 16.11 -18.06
N ALA A 397 -4.61 15.28 -18.22
CA ALA A 397 -5.74 15.53 -19.10
C ALA A 397 -7.00 15.08 -18.37
N GLY A 398 -8.04 15.90 -18.35
CA GLY A 398 -9.27 15.53 -17.66
C GLY A 398 -10.45 16.40 -18.04
N GLN A 399 -11.61 15.98 -17.58
CA GLN A 399 -12.86 16.71 -17.75
C GLN A 399 -13.74 16.49 -16.53
N GLY A 400 -14.56 17.48 -16.20
CA GLY A 400 -15.43 17.38 -15.06
C GLY A 400 -16.48 18.48 -15.03
N GLN A 401 -17.33 18.37 -14.03
CA GLN A 401 -18.36 19.35 -13.71
C GLN A 401 -18.42 19.55 -12.21
N VAL A 402 -18.59 20.79 -11.77
CA VAL A 402 -18.96 21.12 -10.39
C VAL A 402 -20.31 21.81 -10.41
N LYS A 403 -21.17 21.44 -9.47
CA LYS A 403 -22.49 22.04 -9.25
C LYS A 403 -22.63 22.48 -7.80
N LEU A 404 -23.06 23.72 -7.61
CA LEU A 404 -23.50 24.25 -6.33
C LEU A 404 -25.02 24.38 -6.35
N THR A 405 -25.69 23.96 -5.28
CA THR A 405 -27.15 24.09 -5.11
C THR A 405 -27.49 24.63 -3.74
N ASP A 406 -28.59 25.38 -3.67
CA ASP A 406 -29.10 26.01 -2.45
C ASP A 406 -28.01 26.79 -1.71
N ALA A 407 -27.13 27.43 -2.48
CA ALA A 407 -25.87 27.95 -1.98
C ALA A 407 -25.87 29.47 -1.92
N ASP A 408 -25.30 30.02 -0.83
CA ASP A 408 -25.09 31.46 -0.64
C ASP A 408 -23.87 31.94 -1.48
N ILE A 409 -23.92 31.70 -2.79
CA ILE A 409 -22.80 31.90 -3.72
C ILE A 409 -22.35 33.37 -3.73
N TYR A 410 -23.25 34.31 -3.44
CA TYR A 410 -22.96 35.74 -3.35
C TYR A 410 -21.92 36.10 -2.27
N GLU A 411 -21.70 35.24 -1.27
CA GLU A 411 -20.72 35.46 -0.21
C GLU A 411 -19.29 35.04 -0.60
N LEU A 412 -19.12 34.33 -1.73
CA LEU A 412 -17.80 33.97 -2.23
C LEU A 412 -17.04 35.24 -2.65
N PRO A 413 -15.73 35.36 -2.35
CA PRO A 413 -14.96 36.59 -2.62
C PRO A 413 -15.04 37.08 -4.07
N VAL A 414 -15.00 36.16 -5.03
CA VAL A 414 -15.16 36.44 -6.47
C VAL A 414 -16.51 37.09 -6.77
N MET A 415 -17.57 36.59 -6.15
CA MET A 415 -18.93 37.05 -6.36
C MET A 415 -19.20 38.39 -5.69
N VAL A 416 -18.64 38.62 -4.50
CA VAL A 416 -18.67 39.92 -3.82
C VAL A 416 -17.99 40.99 -4.67
N ALA A 417 -16.83 40.68 -5.28
CA ALA A 417 -16.14 41.61 -6.15
C ALA A 417 -16.96 41.94 -7.42
N LEU A 418 -17.60 40.93 -8.01
CA LEU A 418 -18.51 41.07 -9.15
C LEU A 418 -19.70 41.99 -8.86
N LEU A 419 -20.42 41.76 -7.75
CA LEU A 419 -21.62 42.52 -7.39
C LEU A 419 -21.34 44.01 -7.13
N LYS A 420 -20.15 44.34 -6.59
CA LYS A 420 -19.73 45.73 -6.37
C LYS A 420 -19.67 46.54 -7.66
N ILE A 421 -19.24 45.94 -8.77
CA ILE A 421 -19.13 46.67 -10.05
C ILE A 421 -20.50 46.84 -10.71
N LEU A 422 -21.38 45.85 -10.60
CA LEU A 422 -22.71 45.89 -11.22
C LEU A 422 -23.66 46.91 -10.55
N ARG A 423 -23.22 47.61 -9.49
CA ARG A 423 -23.99 48.64 -8.76
C ARG A 423 -25.38 48.16 -8.32
N VAL A 424 -25.51 46.87 -8.00
CA VAL A 424 -26.76 46.31 -7.48
C VAL A 424 -27.01 46.96 -6.11
N LYS A 425 -28.10 47.73 -5.99
CA LYS A 425 -28.34 48.68 -4.88
C LYS A 425 -28.57 48.04 -3.50
N THR A 426 -28.61 46.72 -3.44
CA THR A 426 -28.62 45.91 -2.21
C THR A 426 -28.17 44.51 -2.65
N PRO A 427 -27.20 43.85 -1.98
CA PRO A 427 -26.99 42.43 -2.19
C PRO A 427 -28.25 41.72 -1.71
N ASP A 428 -29.15 41.37 -2.62
CA ASP A 428 -30.23 40.47 -2.26
C ASP A 428 -29.55 39.16 -1.85
N ARG A 429 -29.87 38.63 -0.67
CA ARG A 429 -29.25 37.40 -0.13
C ARG A 429 -29.47 36.17 -1.02
N ASN A 430 -30.22 36.31 -2.11
CA ASN A 430 -30.54 35.27 -3.07
C ASN A 430 -29.98 35.57 -4.48
N ALA A 431 -29.00 36.47 -4.63
CA ALA A 431 -28.54 36.93 -5.94
C ALA A 431 -28.00 35.80 -6.83
N PHE A 432 -27.46 34.72 -6.25
CA PHE A 432 -27.06 33.50 -6.95
C PHE A 432 -27.29 32.31 -6.01
N SER A 433 -28.11 31.35 -6.42
CA SER A 433 -28.52 30.18 -5.61
C SER A 433 -27.97 28.87 -6.13
N SER A 434 -27.57 28.83 -7.40
CA SER A 434 -26.97 27.67 -8.03
C SER A 434 -25.85 28.04 -8.99
N SER A 435 -24.91 27.12 -9.16
CA SER A 435 -23.81 27.23 -10.10
C SER A 435 -23.59 25.91 -10.81
N VAL A 436 -23.31 25.94 -12.10
CA VAL A 436 -22.80 24.81 -12.87
C VAL A 436 -21.53 25.27 -13.59
N VAL A 437 -20.44 24.54 -13.39
CA VAL A 437 -19.16 24.81 -14.03
C VAL A 437 -18.68 23.54 -14.71
N ASP A 438 -18.61 23.56 -16.04
CA ASP A 438 -17.97 22.51 -16.84
C ASP A 438 -16.52 22.91 -17.07
N PHE A 439 -15.59 21.98 -16.83
CA PHE A 439 -14.17 22.24 -16.95
C PHE A 439 -13.40 21.10 -17.61
N ARG A 440 -12.29 21.46 -18.24
CA ARG A 440 -11.27 20.54 -18.76
C ARG A 440 -9.93 20.85 -18.13
N VAL A 441 -9.21 19.81 -17.74
CA VAL A 441 -7.84 19.92 -17.23
C VAL A 441 -6.89 19.59 -18.38
N GLU A 442 -5.94 20.47 -18.67
CA GLU A 442 -4.82 20.20 -19.57
C GLU A 442 -3.54 20.73 -18.93
N GLY A 443 -2.61 19.83 -18.61
CA GLY A 443 -1.43 20.17 -17.84
C GLY A 443 -1.77 20.73 -16.45
N PRO A 444 -1.08 21.79 -15.98
CA PRO A 444 -1.36 22.44 -14.70
C PRO A 444 -2.50 23.48 -14.75
N HIS A 445 -3.31 23.50 -15.81
CA HIS A 445 -4.41 24.44 -16.00
C HIS A 445 -5.76 23.71 -16.06
N ALA A 446 -6.79 24.33 -15.48
CA ALA A 446 -8.18 23.96 -15.67
C ALA A 446 -8.90 25.06 -16.46
N TYR A 447 -9.33 24.71 -17.66
CA TYR A 447 -10.13 25.55 -18.54
C TYR A 447 -11.60 25.39 -18.18
N LEU A 448 -12.22 26.48 -17.73
CA LEU A 448 -13.63 26.55 -17.40
C LEU A 448 -14.40 26.87 -18.68
N ASP A 449 -14.81 25.83 -19.42
CA ASP A 449 -15.43 25.98 -20.74
C ASP A 449 -16.82 26.63 -20.65
N ASN A 450 -17.53 26.34 -19.57
CA ASN A 450 -18.84 26.89 -19.26
C ASN A 450 -18.93 27.19 -17.77
N ILE A 451 -19.23 28.44 -17.45
CA ILE A 451 -19.55 28.91 -16.11
C ILE A 451 -20.98 29.44 -16.20
N GLU A 452 -21.89 28.88 -15.41
CA GLU A 452 -23.26 29.36 -15.26
C GLU A 452 -23.53 29.57 -13.78
N LEU A 453 -23.86 30.80 -13.41
CA LEU A 453 -24.26 31.20 -12.08
C LEU A 453 -25.68 31.74 -12.19
N SER A 454 -26.64 31.06 -11.59
CA SER A 454 -28.05 31.38 -11.75
C SER A 454 -28.61 32.01 -10.47
N GLY A 455 -29.40 33.06 -10.65
CA GLY A 455 -30.14 33.73 -9.60
C GLY A 455 -31.33 34.50 -10.12
N ASP A 456 -32.24 34.85 -9.22
CA ASP A 456 -33.58 35.35 -9.55
C ASP A 456 -33.55 36.68 -10.35
N ALA A 457 -32.62 37.57 -10.00
CA ALA A 457 -32.51 38.90 -10.59
C ALA A 457 -31.50 38.96 -11.75
N ILE A 458 -30.35 38.31 -11.60
CA ILE A 458 -29.24 38.31 -12.54
C ILE A 458 -28.63 36.91 -12.58
N SER A 459 -28.35 36.43 -13.79
CA SER A 459 -27.49 35.27 -14.01
C SER A 459 -26.17 35.73 -14.63
N LEU A 460 -25.08 35.03 -14.35
CA LEU A 460 -23.78 35.24 -15.01
C LEU A 460 -23.43 34.00 -15.81
N VAL A 461 -23.05 34.21 -17.06
CA VAL A 461 -22.53 33.13 -17.91
C VAL A 461 -21.20 33.52 -18.52
N GLY A 462 -20.29 32.57 -18.63
CA GLY A 462 -18.97 32.87 -19.16
C GLY A 462 -18.06 31.67 -19.23
N ASN A 463 -16.78 31.96 -19.33
CA ASN A 463 -15.71 30.98 -19.43
C ASN A 463 -14.42 31.59 -18.89
N GLY A 464 -13.41 30.76 -18.68
CA GLY A 464 -12.12 31.24 -18.20
C GLY A 464 -11.15 30.10 -17.97
N GLU A 465 -10.14 30.38 -17.17
CA GLU A 465 -9.19 29.39 -16.70
C GLU A 465 -8.80 29.66 -15.25
N VAL A 466 -8.37 28.58 -14.59
CA VAL A 466 -7.74 28.61 -13.28
C VAL A 466 -6.51 27.71 -13.31
N ASP A 467 -5.39 28.17 -12.78
CA ASP A 467 -4.21 27.33 -12.60
C ASP A 467 -4.17 26.71 -11.19
N PHE A 468 -3.21 25.80 -10.97
CA PHE A 468 -3.08 25.12 -9.67
C PHE A 468 -2.62 26.03 -8.52
N ASP A 469 -2.12 27.23 -8.84
CA ASP A 469 -1.78 28.27 -7.87
C ASP A 469 -2.98 29.16 -7.54
N SER A 470 -4.18 28.78 -8.02
CA SER A 470 -5.45 29.48 -7.82
C SER A 470 -5.51 30.85 -8.48
N ASN A 471 -4.68 31.12 -9.50
CA ASN A 471 -4.80 32.31 -10.32
C ASN A 471 -5.98 32.13 -11.28
N LEU A 472 -6.83 33.15 -11.33
CA LEU A 472 -8.05 33.19 -12.11
C LEU A 472 -7.89 34.13 -13.29
N ASN A 473 -8.47 33.74 -14.43
CA ASN A 473 -8.74 34.62 -15.56
C ASN A 473 -10.10 34.25 -16.13
N LEU A 474 -11.13 34.99 -15.73
CA LEU A 474 -12.52 34.72 -16.11
C LEU A 474 -13.09 35.87 -16.91
N VAL A 475 -13.90 35.53 -17.92
CA VAL A 475 -14.72 36.50 -18.65
C VAL A 475 -16.17 36.11 -18.50
N LEU A 476 -16.92 36.95 -17.77
CA LEU A 476 -18.32 36.72 -17.41
C LEU A 476 -19.22 37.76 -18.07
N ARG A 477 -20.42 37.33 -18.44
CA ARG A 477 -21.48 38.17 -19.00
C ARG A 477 -22.72 38.11 -18.10
N PRO A 478 -23.21 39.26 -17.60
CA PRO A 478 -24.48 39.33 -16.90
C PRO A 478 -25.65 39.20 -17.88
N ILE A 479 -26.66 38.44 -17.47
CA ILE A 479 -27.95 38.27 -18.13
C ILE A 479 -29.02 38.62 -17.09
N MET A 480 -30.06 39.36 -17.48
CA MET A 480 -31.17 39.68 -16.57
C MET A 480 -32.13 38.49 -16.44
N GLY A 481 -32.48 38.15 -15.20
CA GLY A 481 -33.33 37.02 -14.84
C GLY A 481 -32.64 35.65 -14.91
N GLU A 482 -33.43 34.59 -14.76
CA GLU A 482 -32.96 33.20 -14.75
C GLU A 482 -32.45 32.74 -16.14
N ALA A 483 -31.25 32.16 -16.15
CA ALA A 483 -30.59 31.68 -17.37
C ALA A 483 -31.43 30.66 -18.16
N GLU A 484 -32.08 29.70 -17.50
CA GLU A 484 -32.89 28.64 -18.13
C GLU A 484 -34.06 29.19 -18.97
N THR A 485 -34.76 30.22 -18.47
CA THR A 485 -35.87 30.87 -19.18
C THR A 485 -35.44 31.78 -20.34
N GLN A 486 -34.26 32.40 -20.26
CA GLN A 486 -33.84 33.47 -21.18
C GLN A 486 -32.99 32.94 -22.36
N LEU A 487 -32.21 31.87 -22.18
CA LEU A 487 -31.32 31.30 -23.21
C LEU A 487 -32.07 30.89 -24.51
N PRO A 488 -33.25 30.25 -24.47
CA PRO A 488 -34.04 29.94 -25.67
C PRO A 488 -34.69 31.19 -26.30
N ALA A 489 -35.08 32.19 -25.51
CA ALA A 489 -35.73 33.41 -25.96
C ALA A 489 -34.75 34.36 -26.68
N MET A 490 -33.49 34.43 -26.24
CA MET A 490 -32.45 35.23 -26.87
C MET A 490 -32.03 34.72 -28.25
N LYS A 491 -32.04 33.40 -28.50
CA LYS A 491 -31.84 32.84 -29.85
C LYS A 491 -32.88 33.37 -30.86
N ARG A 492 -34.03 33.87 -30.40
CA ARG A 492 -35.10 34.46 -31.22
C ARG A 492 -35.02 35.99 -31.35
N LEU A 493 -34.19 36.67 -30.55
CA LEU A 493 -34.05 38.14 -30.48
C LEU A 493 -32.80 38.70 -31.19
N LEU A 494 -32.30 38.01 -32.22
CA LEU A 494 -31.17 38.46 -33.07
C LEU A 494 -31.48 39.70 -33.94
N GLY A 495 -32.61 40.38 -33.73
CA GLY A 495 -33.16 41.38 -34.65
C GLY A 495 -33.18 42.84 -34.19
N GLY A 496 -32.88 43.18 -32.93
CA GLY A 496 -32.74 44.59 -32.55
C GLY A 496 -33.10 44.94 -31.12
N ALA A 497 -32.12 45.44 -30.38
CA ALA A 497 -32.26 46.48 -29.36
C ALA A 497 -30.86 46.98 -28.97
N SER A 498 -30.73 48.30 -28.84
CA SER A 498 -29.53 49.05 -28.49
C SER A 498 -29.16 48.91 -27.00
N GLY A 499 -28.70 47.73 -26.58
CA GLY A 499 -28.08 47.52 -25.26
C GLY A 499 -26.57 47.62 -25.35
N GLN A 500 -25.93 48.41 -24.47
CA GLN A 500 -24.48 48.29 -24.23
C GLN A 500 -24.22 46.93 -23.58
N PHE A 501 -23.33 46.13 -24.17
CA PHE A 501 -22.96 44.81 -23.65
C PHE A 501 -21.77 44.97 -22.70
N VAL A 502 -21.92 44.52 -21.46
CA VAL A 502 -20.82 44.56 -20.48
C VAL A 502 -20.21 43.17 -20.34
N LEU A 503 -18.90 43.09 -20.48
CA LEU A 503 -18.11 41.95 -20.05
C LEU A 503 -17.43 42.29 -18.72
N VAL A 504 -17.47 41.36 -17.78
CA VAL A 504 -16.73 41.45 -16.53
C VAL A 504 -15.52 40.52 -16.61
N HIS A 505 -14.34 41.10 -16.44
CA HIS A 505 -13.09 40.34 -16.32
C HIS A 505 -12.79 40.14 -14.84
N VAL A 506 -12.47 38.92 -14.46
CA VAL A 506 -12.06 38.55 -13.10
C VAL A 506 -10.66 37.96 -13.17
N ASP A 507 -9.70 38.70 -12.64
CA ASP A 507 -8.29 38.34 -12.56
C ASP A 507 -7.86 38.17 -11.08
N GLY A 508 -6.61 37.79 -10.83
CA GLY A 508 -6.05 37.65 -9.48
C GLY A 508 -6.21 36.23 -8.94
N THR A 509 -6.48 36.05 -7.66
CA THR A 509 -6.66 34.72 -7.07
C THR A 509 -8.08 34.50 -6.56
N VAL A 510 -8.47 33.24 -6.37
CA VAL A 510 -9.79 32.87 -5.81
C VAL A 510 -10.10 33.59 -4.49
N THR A 511 -9.10 33.78 -3.64
CA THR A 511 -9.25 34.45 -2.34
C THR A 511 -9.16 35.98 -2.43
N THR A 512 -8.37 36.50 -3.37
CA THR A 512 -8.18 37.95 -3.58
C THR A 512 -8.38 38.31 -5.06
N PRO A 513 -9.63 38.28 -5.54
CA PRO A 513 -9.93 38.56 -6.94
C PRO A 513 -9.95 40.06 -7.22
N THR A 514 -9.49 40.44 -8.41
CA THR A 514 -9.57 41.79 -8.95
C THR A 514 -10.50 41.79 -10.16
N THR A 515 -11.45 42.71 -10.19
CA THR A 515 -12.50 42.73 -11.20
C THR A 515 -12.46 44.01 -12.02
N SER A 516 -12.67 43.90 -13.33
CA SER A 516 -12.77 45.04 -14.24
C SER A 516 -13.92 44.86 -15.23
N THR A 517 -14.43 45.95 -15.80
CA THR A 517 -15.52 45.91 -16.78
C THR A 517 -15.15 46.54 -18.10
N GLU A 518 -15.59 45.91 -19.17
CA GLU A 518 -15.46 46.42 -20.52
C GLU A 518 -16.83 46.49 -21.19
N ALA A 519 -17.20 47.68 -21.69
CA ALA A 519 -18.47 47.93 -22.34
C ALA A 519 -18.31 47.94 -23.87
N PHE A 520 -19.22 47.25 -24.57
CA PHE A 520 -19.26 47.15 -26.02
C PHE A 520 -20.55 47.73 -26.59
N PRO A 521 -20.48 48.38 -27.75
CA PRO A 521 -21.66 48.95 -28.41
C PRO A 521 -22.60 47.88 -28.99
N THR A 522 -22.11 46.68 -29.33
CA THR A 522 -22.92 45.58 -29.87
C THR A 522 -22.37 44.20 -29.46
N LEU A 523 -23.24 43.17 -29.48
CA LEU A 523 -22.86 41.77 -29.22
C LEU A 523 -21.83 41.27 -30.26
N ALA A 524 -21.96 41.72 -31.51
CA ALA A 524 -21.03 41.39 -32.58
C ALA A 524 -19.61 41.90 -32.28
N ALA A 525 -19.49 43.13 -31.76
CA ALA A 525 -18.19 43.69 -31.36
C ALA A 525 -17.56 42.93 -30.18
N ALA A 526 -18.37 42.52 -29.19
CA ALA A 526 -17.91 41.70 -28.08
C ALA A 526 -17.45 40.29 -28.54
N ALA A 527 -18.24 39.64 -29.41
CA ALA A 527 -17.94 38.32 -29.95
C ALA A 527 -16.66 38.32 -30.82
N GLN A 528 -16.47 39.36 -31.63
CA GLN A 528 -15.28 39.50 -32.48
C GLN A 528 -13.99 39.63 -31.65
N LYS A 529 -14.04 40.36 -30.52
CA LYS A 529 -12.89 40.51 -29.61
C LYS A 529 -12.58 39.24 -28.81
N LEU A 530 -13.61 38.48 -28.41
CA LEU A 530 -13.46 37.16 -27.78
C LEU A 530 -12.84 36.14 -28.75
N GLN A 531 -13.27 36.15 -30.02
CA GLN A 531 -12.71 35.29 -31.06
C GLN A 531 -11.25 35.65 -31.39
N SER A 532 -10.92 36.94 -31.46
CA SER A 532 -9.53 37.36 -31.72
C SER A 532 -8.58 36.98 -30.59
N ARG A 533 -9.02 37.05 -29.32
CA ARG A 533 -8.19 36.59 -28.19
C ARG A 533 -7.98 35.08 -28.20
N ARG A 534 -9.03 34.27 -28.47
CA ARG A 534 -8.90 32.81 -28.66
C ARG A 534 -7.89 32.42 -29.75
N GLN A 535 -7.71 33.24 -30.80
CA GLN A 535 -6.70 33.02 -31.84
C GLN A 535 -5.29 33.51 -31.46
N THR A 536 -5.17 34.42 -30.50
CA THR A 536 -3.88 34.98 -30.08
C THR A 536 -3.21 34.14 -28.97
N ASP A 537 -4.01 33.41 -28.18
CA ASP A 537 -3.51 32.51 -27.12
C ASP A 537 -3.29 31.05 -27.59
N MET A 538 -3.41 30.75 -28.89
CA MET A 538 -2.85 29.51 -29.44
C MET A 538 -1.35 29.71 -29.74
N PRO A 539 -0.44 28.84 -29.24
CA PRO A 539 0.94 28.90 -29.66
C PRO A 539 0.99 28.72 -31.18
N LEU A 540 1.61 29.67 -31.87
CA LEU A 540 1.94 29.59 -33.28
C LEU A 540 2.60 28.23 -33.56
N ALA A 541 1.87 27.36 -34.26
CA ALA A 541 2.45 26.18 -34.89
C ALA A 541 3.64 26.65 -35.74
N VAL A 542 4.82 26.09 -35.44
CA VAL A 542 6.05 26.29 -36.19
C VAL A 542 5.79 25.92 -37.65
N ARG A 543 5.57 26.94 -38.49
CA ARG A 543 5.73 26.80 -39.93
C ARG A 543 7.21 26.65 -40.21
N ARG A 544 7.65 25.40 -40.41
CA ARG A 544 8.87 25.11 -41.17
C ARG A 544 8.58 25.46 -42.63
N ASP A 545 9.20 26.52 -43.11
CA ASP A 545 9.54 26.68 -44.52
C ASP A 545 10.71 27.67 -44.61
N GLU A 546 11.92 27.14 -44.75
CA GLU A 546 13.00 27.84 -45.45
C GLU A 546 13.65 26.89 -46.45
N PRO A 547 13.84 27.31 -47.72
CA PRO A 547 14.44 26.50 -48.75
C PRO A 547 15.97 26.56 -48.66
N VAL A 548 16.60 25.41 -48.88
CA VAL A 548 18.04 25.29 -49.07
C VAL A 548 18.46 26.06 -50.33
N GLN A 549 19.32 27.08 -50.16
CA GLN A 549 20.20 27.55 -51.23
C GLN A 549 21.62 27.83 -50.73
N ARG A 550 22.52 27.08 -51.35
CA ARG A 550 24.00 27.18 -51.47
C ARG A 550 24.85 26.72 -50.31
#